data_AF-A0A248LDX4-F1
#
_entry.id   AF-A0A248LDX4-F1
#
_cell.length_a   1.000
_cell.length_b   1.000
_cell.length_c   1.000
_cell.angle_alpha   90.00
_cell.angle_beta   90.00
_cell.angle_gamma   90.00
#
_symmetry.space_group_name_H-M   'P 1'
#
loop_
_entity.id
_entity.type
_entity.pdbx_description
1 polymer ?
#
loop_
_entity_poly.entity_id
_entity_poly.type
_entity_poly.pdbx_seq_one_letter_code
_entity_poly.pdbx_strand_id
1 'polypeptide(L)'
;MTLLIVFLAIVFIMLALDLGVFHRKAHEVSLREAWTWTFVWIGLAVAFGGWLFYVQGSDAAIEYTSVYFIEKALAIDNVFVFSLVFAYFAIPLKYQHKVLFWGILGAILFRVIFIVAGVSLLDNFAWVYYIFGAFLVYTGYMMFKNIGQETSLEENKTVRWLEKRLPITQDISSGKFTQRINGKLFFTPLLIALIFIEISDIVFAVDSVAASFAYSRDPFIIFYANIMAILGLRSLYFVLANLIDRFYYLKHGLSFMLVFIGAKMILGDVYKMPLWMSLGTIVLVILISVFYSFYKTKPGK
;
A
#
# COMPACT_ATOMS: atom_id res chain seq x y z
N MET A 1 5.86 -24.05 -8.63
CA MET A 1 6.34 -23.33 -9.84
C MET A 1 5.22 -23.03 -10.84
N THR A 2 4.40 -24.01 -11.24
CA THR A 2 3.29 -23.80 -12.19
C THR A 2 2.25 -22.77 -11.72
N LEU A 3 1.85 -22.82 -10.44
CA LEU A 3 0.91 -21.86 -9.82
C LEU A 3 1.41 -20.40 -9.89
N LEU A 4 2.70 -20.18 -9.61
CA LEU A 4 3.32 -18.86 -9.67
C LEU A 4 3.33 -18.30 -11.08
N ILE A 5 3.68 -19.13 -12.08
CA ILE A 5 3.73 -18.70 -13.48
C ILE A 5 2.32 -18.31 -13.97
N VAL A 6 1.31 -19.12 -13.65
CA VAL A 6 -0.09 -18.83 -13.97
C VAL A 6 -0.55 -17.54 -13.28
N PHE A 7 -0.23 -17.38 -12.00
CA PHE A 7 -0.55 -16.17 -11.25
C PHE A 7 0.11 -14.93 -11.84
N LEU A 8 1.43 -14.96 -12.09
CA LEU A 8 2.15 -13.86 -12.69
C LEU A 8 1.60 -13.53 -14.08
N ALA A 9 1.27 -14.53 -14.90
CA ALA A 9 0.64 -14.32 -16.19
C ALA A 9 -0.71 -13.59 -16.05
N ILE A 10 -1.55 -14.01 -15.10
CA ILE A 10 -2.82 -13.34 -14.79
C ILE A 10 -2.56 -11.90 -14.35
N VAL A 11 -1.61 -11.66 -13.45
CA VAL A 11 -1.25 -10.33 -12.96
C VAL A 11 -0.76 -9.43 -14.09
N PHE A 12 0.13 -9.92 -14.95
CA PHE A 12 0.61 -9.16 -16.10
C PHE A 12 -0.51 -8.86 -17.10
N ILE A 13 -1.41 -9.82 -17.36
CA ILE A 13 -2.59 -9.59 -18.20
C ILE A 13 -3.50 -8.53 -17.57
N MET A 14 -3.75 -8.63 -16.27
CA MET A 14 -4.57 -7.69 -15.51
C MET A 14 -3.98 -6.28 -15.53
N LEU A 15 -2.67 -6.13 -15.30
CA LEU A 15 -1.96 -4.86 -15.43
C LEU A 15 -2.02 -4.34 -16.87
N ALA A 16 -1.79 -5.19 -17.87
CA ALA A 16 -1.84 -4.81 -19.28
C ALA A 16 -3.25 -4.34 -19.69
N LEU A 17 -4.31 -4.98 -19.19
CA LEU A 17 -5.70 -4.56 -19.41
C LEU A 17 -5.99 -3.22 -18.72
N ASP A 18 -5.57 -3.09 -17.46
CA ASP A 18 -5.74 -1.88 -16.65
C ASP A 18 -5.10 -0.63 -17.28
N LEU A 19 -3.98 -0.82 -17.99
CA LEU A 19 -3.18 0.24 -18.63
C LEU A 19 -3.50 0.44 -20.10
N GLY A 20 -3.64 -0.66 -20.84
CA GLY A 20 -3.71 -0.66 -22.31
C GLY A 20 -5.13 -0.51 -22.84
N VAL A 21 -6.14 -0.97 -22.09
CA VAL A 21 -7.53 -1.01 -22.56
C VAL A 21 -8.39 0.00 -21.81
N PHE A 22 -8.34 0.02 -20.48
CA PHE A 22 -9.28 0.82 -19.69
C PHE A 22 -8.88 2.29 -19.54
N HIS A 23 -7.57 2.63 -19.56
CA HIS A 23 -7.10 3.98 -19.24
C HIS A 23 -6.11 4.56 -20.28
N ARG A 24 -6.21 4.11 -21.53
CA ARG A 24 -5.31 4.52 -22.63
C ARG A 24 -5.40 6.01 -22.99
N LYS A 25 -6.53 6.65 -22.67
CA LYS A 25 -6.73 8.10 -22.85
C LYS A 25 -6.72 8.77 -21.48
N ALA A 26 -6.05 9.91 -21.37
CA ALA A 26 -6.05 10.74 -20.17
C ALA A 26 -7.45 11.34 -19.95
N HIS A 27 -8.37 10.53 -19.49
CA HIS A 27 -9.69 10.93 -19.00
C HIS A 27 -9.66 10.97 -17.49
N GLU A 28 -10.39 11.92 -16.91
CA GLU A 28 -10.56 11.99 -15.46
C GLU A 28 -11.46 10.83 -15.03
N VAL A 29 -10.93 9.93 -14.19
CA VAL A 29 -11.68 8.77 -13.70
C VAL A 29 -12.84 9.27 -12.84
N SER A 30 -14.08 8.98 -13.26
CA SER A 30 -15.25 9.36 -12.47
C SER A 30 -15.31 8.60 -11.15
N LEU A 31 -15.90 9.18 -10.11
CA LEU A 31 -16.03 8.52 -8.81
C LEU A 31 -16.77 7.17 -8.91
N ARG A 32 -17.81 7.09 -9.75
CA ARG A 32 -18.57 5.84 -9.98
C ARG A 32 -17.71 4.74 -10.61
N GLU A 33 -16.89 5.13 -11.58
CA GLU A 33 -15.95 4.22 -12.23
C GLU A 33 -14.90 3.73 -11.22
N ALA A 34 -14.33 4.63 -10.42
CA ALA A 34 -13.35 4.29 -9.39
C ALA A 34 -13.90 3.30 -8.35
N TRP A 35 -15.16 3.48 -7.89
CA TRP A 35 -15.83 2.52 -7.01
C TRP A 35 -16.05 1.16 -7.67
N THR A 36 -16.54 1.15 -8.91
CA THR A 36 -16.79 -0.08 -9.67
C THR A 36 -15.52 -0.91 -9.79
N TRP A 37 -14.43 -0.29 -10.21
CA TRP A 37 -13.13 -0.96 -10.31
C TRP A 37 -12.63 -1.43 -8.95
N THR A 38 -12.78 -0.64 -7.90
CA THR A 38 -12.38 -1.04 -6.54
C THR A 38 -13.12 -2.31 -6.09
N PHE A 39 -14.43 -2.40 -6.33
CA PHE A 39 -15.20 -3.61 -6.03
C PHE A 39 -14.81 -4.80 -6.91
N VAL A 40 -14.50 -4.60 -8.19
CA VAL A 40 -14.00 -5.65 -9.08
C VAL A 40 -12.69 -6.22 -8.55
N TRP A 41 -11.72 -5.36 -8.17
CA TRP A 41 -10.44 -5.79 -7.61
C TRP A 41 -10.58 -6.54 -6.28
N ILE A 42 -11.46 -6.05 -5.39
CA ILE A 42 -11.76 -6.74 -4.12
C ILE A 42 -12.42 -8.10 -4.40
N GLY A 43 -13.39 -8.16 -5.33
CA GLY A 43 -14.07 -9.40 -5.71
C GLY A 43 -13.11 -10.44 -6.28
N LEU A 44 -12.16 -10.01 -7.13
CA LEU A 44 -11.10 -10.88 -7.65
C LEU A 44 -10.19 -11.41 -6.53
N ALA A 45 -9.79 -10.56 -5.58
CA ALA A 45 -8.97 -10.98 -4.45
C ALA A 45 -9.70 -12.00 -3.54
N VAL A 46 -10.99 -11.79 -3.29
CA VAL A 46 -11.83 -12.73 -2.52
C VAL A 46 -12.02 -14.05 -3.29
N ALA A 47 -12.28 -13.98 -4.59
CA ALA A 47 -12.40 -15.17 -5.44
C ALA A 47 -11.10 -15.99 -5.46
N PHE A 48 -9.95 -15.32 -5.50
CA PHE A 48 -8.65 -15.98 -5.37
C PHE A 48 -8.48 -16.67 -4.01
N GLY A 49 -8.91 -16.03 -2.91
CA GLY A 49 -8.93 -16.66 -1.59
C GLY A 49 -9.83 -17.89 -1.52
N GLY A 50 -11.02 -17.86 -2.14
CA GLY A 50 -11.92 -19.01 -2.26
C GLY A 50 -11.34 -20.14 -3.12
N TRP A 51 -10.63 -19.79 -4.19
CA TRP A 51 -9.90 -20.78 -4.99
C TRP A 51 -8.72 -21.39 -4.21
N LEU A 52 -7.99 -20.59 -3.43
CA LEU A 52 -6.92 -21.07 -2.56
C LEU A 52 -7.46 -22.03 -1.50
N PHE A 53 -8.64 -21.75 -0.95
CA PHE A 53 -9.35 -22.66 -0.05
C PHE A 53 -9.61 -24.03 -0.70
N TYR A 54 -10.05 -24.03 -1.96
CA TYR A 54 -10.31 -25.27 -2.71
C TYR A 54 -9.02 -26.06 -3.02
N VAL A 55 -7.93 -25.38 -3.38
CA VAL A 55 -6.69 -26.03 -3.84
C VAL A 55 -5.74 -26.40 -2.69
N GLN A 56 -5.64 -25.56 -1.67
CA GLN A 56 -4.66 -25.68 -0.57
C GLN A 56 -5.29 -25.80 0.83
N GLY A 57 -6.62 -25.73 0.94
CA GLY A 57 -7.34 -25.90 2.19
C GLY A 57 -7.54 -24.62 3.01
N SER A 58 -8.13 -24.79 4.19
CA SER A 58 -8.54 -23.68 5.07
C SER A 58 -7.39 -22.82 5.55
N ASP A 59 -6.26 -23.44 5.89
CA ASP A 59 -5.16 -22.76 6.55
C ASP A 59 -4.53 -21.73 5.60
N ALA A 60 -4.19 -22.15 4.38
CA ALA A 60 -3.68 -21.27 3.34
C ALA A 60 -4.66 -20.12 3.00
N ALA A 61 -5.96 -20.41 2.95
CA ALA A 61 -6.98 -19.40 2.68
C ALA A 61 -7.10 -18.37 3.82
N ILE A 62 -7.03 -18.79 5.08
CA ILE A 62 -7.05 -17.91 6.24
C ILE A 62 -5.78 -17.06 6.29
N GLU A 63 -4.62 -17.66 6.03
CA GLU A 63 -3.34 -16.94 5.94
C GLU A 63 -3.37 -15.87 4.84
N TYR A 64 -3.74 -16.26 3.61
CA TYR A 64 -3.89 -15.32 2.48
C TYR A 64 -4.86 -14.19 2.81
N THR A 65 -6.04 -14.52 3.33
CA THR A 65 -7.08 -13.54 3.62
C THR A 65 -6.62 -12.57 4.71
N SER A 66 -5.92 -13.07 5.73
CA SER A 66 -5.36 -12.24 6.79
C SER A 66 -4.31 -11.28 6.26
N VAL A 67 -3.34 -11.77 5.49
CA VAL A 67 -2.31 -10.92 4.88
C VAL A 67 -2.96 -9.93 3.92
N TYR A 68 -3.94 -10.35 3.11
CA TYR A 68 -4.64 -9.49 2.16
C TYR A 68 -5.32 -8.31 2.86
N PHE A 69 -6.06 -8.55 3.95
CA PHE A 69 -6.75 -7.46 4.67
C PHE A 69 -5.77 -6.51 5.36
N ILE A 70 -4.66 -7.03 5.92
CA ILE A 70 -3.60 -6.19 6.51
C ILE A 70 -2.99 -5.30 5.43
N GLU A 71 -2.57 -5.90 4.32
CA GLU A 71 -1.99 -5.17 3.19
C GLU A 71 -2.97 -4.17 2.60
N LYS A 72 -4.25 -4.53 2.49
CA LYS A 72 -5.29 -3.61 2.00
C LYS A 72 -5.51 -2.44 2.94
N ALA A 73 -5.45 -2.66 4.25
CA ALA A 73 -5.56 -1.60 5.25
C ALA A 73 -4.35 -0.66 5.20
N LEU A 74 -3.14 -1.22 5.19
CA LEU A 74 -1.89 -0.44 5.14
C LEU A 74 -1.73 0.30 3.80
N ALA A 75 -2.23 -0.26 2.69
CA ALA A 75 -2.25 0.42 1.40
C ALA A 75 -3.06 1.74 1.41
N ILE A 76 -4.01 1.89 2.34
CA ILE A 76 -4.72 3.16 2.52
C ILE A 76 -3.79 4.25 3.07
N ASP A 77 -2.87 3.89 3.98
CA ASP A 77 -1.83 4.83 4.47
C ASP A 77 -0.93 5.31 3.33
N ASN A 78 -0.53 4.38 2.44
CA ASN A 78 0.24 4.70 1.25
C ASN A 78 -0.50 5.70 0.34
N VAL A 79 -1.82 5.55 0.18
CA VAL A 79 -2.66 6.48 -0.60
C VAL A 79 -2.63 7.90 -0.01
N PHE A 80 -2.65 8.06 1.31
CA PHE A 80 -2.52 9.38 1.93
C PHE A 80 -1.18 10.02 1.59
N VAL A 81 -0.08 9.27 1.66
CA VAL A 81 1.23 9.79 1.25
C VAL A 81 1.23 10.20 -0.22
N PHE A 82 0.62 9.41 -1.10
CA PHE A 82 0.56 9.75 -2.53
C PHE A 82 -0.19 11.06 -2.77
N SER A 83 -1.32 11.26 -2.08
CA SER A 83 -2.09 12.50 -2.19
C SER A 83 -1.31 13.72 -1.69
N LEU A 84 -0.57 13.59 -0.59
CA LEU A 84 0.26 14.66 -0.04
C LEU A 84 1.37 15.04 -1.03
N VAL A 85 2.01 14.04 -1.63
CA VAL A 85 3.05 14.23 -2.66
C VAL A 85 2.50 14.92 -3.90
N PHE A 86 1.35 14.48 -4.40
CA PHE A 86 0.73 15.10 -5.57
C PHE A 86 0.24 16.53 -5.29
N ALA A 87 -0.26 16.80 -4.09
CA ALA A 87 -0.64 18.14 -3.66
C ALA A 87 0.59 19.06 -3.58
N TYR A 88 1.66 18.61 -2.93
CA TYR A 88 2.90 19.38 -2.78
C TYR A 88 3.55 19.75 -4.12
N PHE A 89 3.66 18.80 -5.05
CA PHE A 89 4.21 19.05 -6.39
C PHE A 89 3.18 19.61 -7.39
N ALA A 90 1.96 19.93 -6.94
CA ALA A 90 0.85 20.41 -7.76
C ALA A 90 0.63 19.58 -9.04
N ILE A 91 0.71 18.25 -8.93
CA ILE A 91 0.62 17.34 -10.08
C ILE A 91 -0.82 17.27 -10.58
N PRO A 92 -1.10 17.66 -11.84
CA PRO A 92 -2.44 17.58 -12.42
C PRO A 92 -2.98 16.13 -12.42
N LEU A 93 -4.29 15.97 -12.15
CA LEU A 93 -4.98 14.67 -12.13
C LEU A 93 -4.67 13.79 -13.35
N LYS A 94 -4.63 14.41 -14.54
CA LYS A 94 -4.27 13.75 -15.80
C LYS A 94 -2.88 13.10 -15.84
N TYR A 95 -1.97 13.42 -14.94
CA TYR A 95 -0.62 12.84 -14.87
C TYR A 95 -0.39 11.97 -13.63
N GLN A 96 -1.25 12.04 -12.62
CA GLN A 96 -1.15 11.22 -11.41
C GLN A 96 -1.20 9.73 -11.71
N HIS A 97 -2.08 9.30 -12.64
CA HIS A 97 -2.19 7.89 -13.04
C HIS A 97 -0.86 7.31 -13.54
N LYS A 98 -0.06 8.13 -14.23
CA LYS A 98 1.23 7.72 -14.77
C LYS A 98 2.24 7.51 -13.66
N VAL A 99 2.26 8.41 -12.67
CA VAL A 99 3.14 8.27 -11.50
C VAL A 99 2.73 7.05 -10.67
N LEU A 100 1.43 6.88 -10.41
CA LEU A 100 0.90 5.72 -9.69
C LEU A 100 1.23 4.40 -10.38
N PHE A 101 1.17 4.35 -11.72
CA PHE A 101 1.50 3.13 -12.45
C PHE A 101 2.96 2.70 -12.24
N TRP A 102 3.90 3.62 -12.46
CA TRP A 102 5.32 3.32 -12.24
C TRP A 102 5.60 3.03 -10.76
N GLY A 103 4.94 3.76 -9.86
CA GLY A 103 4.95 3.54 -8.41
C GLY A 103 4.55 2.13 -8.00
N ILE A 104 3.46 1.61 -8.58
CA ILE A 104 2.98 0.24 -8.30
C ILE A 104 3.97 -0.80 -8.82
N LEU A 105 4.59 -0.59 -9.99
CA LEU A 105 5.59 -1.52 -10.52
C LEU A 105 6.83 -1.58 -9.62
N GLY A 106 7.33 -0.43 -9.15
CA GLY A 106 8.45 -0.40 -8.23
C GLY A 106 8.10 -0.99 -6.86
N ALA A 107 6.92 -0.67 -6.32
CA ALA A 107 6.40 -1.28 -5.10
C ALA A 107 6.36 -2.82 -5.17
N ILE A 108 5.83 -3.40 -6.25
CA ILE A 108 5.81 -4.86 -6.44
C ILE A 108 7.25 -5.41 -6.43
N LEU A 109 8.18 -4.77 -7.13
CA LEU A 109 9.58 -5.20 -7.17
C LEU A 109 10.23 -5.17 -5.78
N PHE A 110 10.13 -4.04 -5.06
CA PHE A 110 10.72 -3.90 -3.74
C PHE A 110 10.09 -4.87 -2.74
N ARG A 111 8.79 -5.10 -2.82
CA ARG A 111 8.11 -6.06 -1.94
C ARG A 111 8.56 -7.49 -2.17
N VAL A 112 8.78 -7.92 -3.43
CA VAL A 112 9.41 -9.23 -3.70
C VAL A 112 10.76 -9.32 -2.99
N ILE A 113 11.59 -8.28 -3.11
CA ILE A 113 12.91 -8.24 -2.45
C ILE A 113 12.76 -8.34 -0.93
N PHE A 114 11.87 -7.56 -0.32
CA PHE A 114 11.65 -7.56 1.14
C PHE A 114 11.07 -8.88 1.65
N ILE A 115 10.14 -9.51 0.92
CA ILE A 115 9.55 -10.79 1.31
C ILE A 115 10.65 -11.87 1.30
N VAL A 116 11.41 -11.98 0.21
CA VAL A 116 12.48 -12.97 0.10
C VAL A 116 13.56 -12.74 1.15
N ALA A 117 14.01 -11.49 1.32
CA ALA A 117 15.00 -11.14 2.33
C ALA A 117 14.48 -11.41 3.76
N GLY A 118 13.23 -11.06 4.03
CA GLY A 118 12.58 -11.23 5.33
C GLY A 118 12.39 -12.69 5.71
N VAL A 119 11.92 -13.53 4.79
CA VAL A 119 11.83 -15.00 5.00
C VAL A 119 13.21 -15.57 5.29
N SER A 120 14.20 -15.25 4.45
CA SER A 120 15.58 -15.71 4.66
C SER A 120 16.15 -15.27 6.00
N LEU A 121 15.84 -14.06 6.47
CA LEU A 121 16.26 -13.60 7.80
C LEU A 121 15.58 -14.39 8.91
N LEU A 122 14.28 -14.62 8.83
CA LEU A 122 13.52 -15.33 9.87
C LEU A 122 13.87 -16.81 9.96
N ASP A 123 14.22 -17.45 8.84
CA ASP A 123 14.64 -18.85 8.81
C ASP A 123 16.01 -19.06 9.47
N ASN A 124 16.90 -18.07 9.39
CA ASN A 124 18.24 -18.14 9.99
C ASN A 124 18.29 -17.55 11.40
N PHE A 125 17.39 -16.63 11.73
CA PHE A 125 17.44 -15.85 12.98
C PHE A 125 16.06 -15.71 13.61
N ALA A 126 15.66 -16.69 14.41
CA ALA A 126 14.34 -16.68 15.08
C ALA A 126 14.08 -15.42 15.95
N TRP A 127 15.13 -14.83 16.54
CA TRP A 127 15.01 -13.60 17.34
C TRP A 127 14.59 -12.37 16.53
N VAL A 128 14.79 -12.37 15.20
CA VAL A 128 14.36 -11.28 14.30
C VAL A 128 12.83 -11.15 14.31
N TYR A 129 12.10 -12.24 14.54
CA TYR A 129 10.64 -12.21 14.68
C TYR A 129 10.18 -11.26 15.81
N TYR A 130 10.90 -11.27 16.93
CA TYR A 130 10.63 -10.38 18.06
C TYR A 130 10.98 -8.92 17.75
N ILE A 131 12.02 -8.70 16.95
CA ILE A 131 12.38 -7.35 16.49
C ILE A 131 11.31 -6.79 15.57
N PHE A 132 10.81 -7.59 14.63
CA PHE A 132 9.66 -7.18 13.82
C PHE A 132 8.44 -6.88 14.69
N GLY A 133 8.16 -7.71 15.70
CA GLY A 133 7.10 -7.42 16.66
C GLY A 133 7.28 -6.09 17.40
N ALA A 134 8.47 -5.84 17.96
CA ALA A 134 8.80 -4.60 18.66
C ALA A 134 8.77 -3.38 17.73
N PHE A 135 9.23 -3.55 16.49
CA PHE A 135 9.19 -2.53 15.46
C PHE A 135 7.74 -2.13 15.13
N LEU A 136 6.82 -3.09 14.94
CA LEU A 136 5.41 -2.80 14.68
C LEU A 136 4.72 -2.11 15.86
N VAL A 137 5.04 -2.50 17.10
CA VAL A 137 4.53 -1.79 18.29
C VAL A 137 5.03 -0.35 18.31
N TYR A 138 6.31 -0.13 17.99
CA TYR A 138 6.89 1.19 17.94
C TYR A 138 6.28 2.05 16.83
N THR A 139 6.16 1.54 15.59
CA THR A 139 5.58 2.30 14.47
C THR A 139 4.10 2.56 14.67
N GLY A 140 3.34 1.59 15.20
CA GLY A 140 1.95 1.80 15.61
C GLY A 140 1.80 2.88 16.69
N TYR A 141 2.64 2.87 17.72
CA TYR A 141 2.63 3.90 18.76
C TYR A 141 3.00 5.29 18.21
N MET A 142 4.04 5.36 17.38
CA MET A 142 4.45 6.61 16.73
C MET A 142 3.36 7.16 15.81
N MET A 143 2.69 6.28 15.05
CA MET A 143 1.55 6.64 14.22
C MET A 143 0.44 7.26 15.06
N PHE A 144 0.08 6.62 16.18
CA PHE A 144 -0.94 7.13 17.12
C PHE A 144 -0.58 8.50 17.70
N LYS A 145 0.65 8.68 18.16
CA LYS A 145 1.12 9.94 18.75
C LYS A 145 1.11 11.11 17.76
N ASN A 146 1.33 10.83 16.49
CA ASN A 146 1.40 11.83 15.43
C ASN A 146 0.04 12.08 14.74
N ILE A 147 -1.05 11.45 15.19
CA ILE A 147 -2.38 11.73 14.66
C ILE A 147 -2.76 13.19 14.93
N GLY A 148 -3.15 13.92 13.88
CA GLY A 148 -3.56 15.32 13.97
C GLY A 148 -2.42 16.33 13.87
N GLN A 149 -1.17 15.88 13.77
CA GLN A 149 -0.07 16.75 13.33
C GLN A 149 -0.08 16.81 11.80
N GLU A 150 -0.18 18.01 11.23
CA GLU A 150 -0.02 18.19 9.79
C GLU A 150 1.44 17.91 9.43
N THR A 151 1.72 16.72 8.91
CA THR A 151 3.01 16.41 8.28
C THR A 151 3.09 17.17 6.98
N SER A 152 3.67 18.37 7.01
CA SER A 152 3.97 19.12 5.79
C SER A 152 5.18 18.49 5.08
N LEU A 153 5.08 18.29 3.76
CA LEU A 153 6.22 17.82 2.97
C LEU A 153 7.36 18.85 2.90
N GLU A 154 7.06 20.13 3.14
CA GLU A 154 8.02 21.24 3.17
C GLU A 154 9.11 21.03 4.22
N GLU A 155 8.82 20.33 5.32
CA GLU A 155 9.79 20.01 6.37
C GLU A 155 10.57 18.72 6.09
N ASN A 156 10.18 17.94 5.09
CA ASN A 156 10.77 16.64 4.82
C ASN A 156 12.17 16.77 4.22
N LYS A 157 13.18 16.32 4.97
CA LYS A 157 14.60 16.37 4.59
C LYS A 157 14.87 15.71 3.23
N THR A 158 14.11 14.68 2.87
CA THR A 158 14.25 13.95 1.60
C THR A 158 13.87 14.82 0.40
N VAL A 159 12.78 15.58 0.52
CA VAL A 159 12.33 16.50 -0.55
C VAL A 159 13.36 17.61 -0.76
N ARG A 160 13.80 18.28 0.32
CA ARG A 160 14.83 19.32 0.24
C ARG A 160 16.16 18.80 -0.29
N TRP A 161 16.51 17.56 0.02
CA TRP A 161 17.73 16.93 -0.47
C TRP A 161 17.67 16.67 -1.98
N LEU A 162 16.53 16.16 -2.48
CA LEU A 162 16.29 15.96 -3.92
C LEU A 162 16.30 17.30 -4.67
N GLU A 163 15.65 18.33 -4.11
CA GLU A 163 15.60 19.66 -4.71
C GLU A 163 16.97 20.33 -4.85
N LYS A 164 17.87 20.10 -3.88
CA LYS A 164 19.23 20.65 -3.91
C LYS A 164 20.17 19.91 -4.86
N ARG A 165 19.92 18.62 -5.13
CA ARG A 165 20.83 17.74 -5.87
C ARG A 165 20.49 17.62 -7.35
N LEU A 166 19.23 17.86 -7.73
CA LEU A 166 18.76 17.62 -9.10
C LEU A 166 18.44 18.94 -9.82
N PRO A 167 18.77 19.08 -11.11
CA PRO A 167 18.30 20.19 -11.94
C PRO A 167 16.81 20.01 -12.22
N ILE A 168 15.96 20.71 -11.46
CA ILE A 168 14.50 20.59 -11.55
C ILE A 168 13.93 21.69 -12.45
N THR A 169 13.02 21.31 -13.34
CA THR A 169 12.15 22.25 -14.05
C THR A 169 10.79 22.34 -13.36
N GLN A 170 10.13 23.49 -13.41
CA GLN A 170 8.74 23.64 -12.94
C GLN A 170 7.72 23.23 -14.02
N ASP A 171 8.17 22.94 -15.24
CA ASP A 171 7.28 22.59 -16.35
C ASP A 171 6.77 21.15 -16.25
N ILE A 172 5.46 21.01 -16.01
CA ILE A 172 4.73 19.72 -16.01
C ILE A 172 3.96 19.52 -17.32
N SER A 173 3.91 20.51 -18.21
CA SER A 173 3.02 20.54 -19.39
C SER A 173 3.22 19.34 -20.32
N SER A 174 4.47 18.88 -20.48
CA SER A 174 4.84 17.79 -21.37
C SER A 174 4.44 16.38 -20.90
N GLY A 175 4.10 16.21 -19.61
CA GLY A 175 3.78 14.90 -19.03
C GLY A 175 4.95 13.89 -19.05
N LYS A 176 6.17 14.33 -19.37
CA LYS A 176 7.38 13.51 -19.38
C LYS A 176 8.07 13.57 -18.03
N PHE A 177 8.78 12.51 -17.64
CA PHE A 177 9.56 12.49 -16.39
C PHE A 177 10.83 13.36 -16.49
N THR A 178 11.37 13.49 -17.71
CA THR A 178 12.55 14.29 -18.01
C THR A 178 12.31 15.18 -19.22
N GLN A 179 12.98 16.32 -19.26
CA GLN A 179 12.93 17.28 -20.36
C GLN A 179 14.35 17.78 -20.65
N ARG A 180 14.66 18.05 -21.91
CA ARG A 180 15.90 18.74 -22.27
C ARG A 180 15.60 20.21 -22.50
N ILE A 181 16.24 21.09 -21.73
CA ILE A 181 16.14 22.55 -21.86
C ILE A 181 17.55 23.06 -22.14
N ASN A 182 17.74 23.75 -23.27
CA ASN A 182 19.04 24.30 -23.69
C ASN A 182 20.19 23.26 -23.66
N GLY A 183 19.93 22.05 -24.14
CA GLY A 183 20.92 20.96 -24.21
C GLY A 183 21.20 20.24 -22.88
N LYS A 184 20.69 20.74 -21.75
CA LYS A 184 20.85 20.11 -20.42
C LYS A 184 19.59 19.30 -20.07
N LEU A 185 19.79 18.17 -19.39
CA LEU A 185 18.71 17.32 -18.90
C LEU A 185 18.17 17.89 -17.59
N PHE A 186 16.87 18.13 -17.54
CA PHE A 186 16.13 18.53 -16.36
C PHE A 186 15.14 17.45 -15.96
N PHE A 187 14.94 17.32 -14.65
CA PHE A 187 13.97 16.43 -14.05
C PHE A 187 12.69 17.19 -13.75
N THR A 188 11.55 16.58 -14.08
CA THR A 188 10.23 17.18 -13.83
C THR A 188 9.73 16.82 -12.43
N PRO A 189 8.75 17.57 -11.89
CA PRO A 189 8.12 17.24 -10.61
C PRO A 189 7.49 15.84 -10.60
N LEU A 190 7.08 15.32 -11.77
CA LEU A 190 6.55 13.95 -11.90
C LEU A 190 7.58 12.89 -11.50
N LEU A 191 8.85 13.09 -11.83
CA LEU A 191 9.89 12.11 -11.48
C LEU A 191 10.23 12.19 -10.00
N ILE A 192 10.27 13.40 -9.44
CA ILE A 192 10.56 13.61 -8.02
C ILE A 192 9.44 12.99 -7.18
N ALA A 193 8.19 13.21 -7.57
CA ALA A 193 7.04 12.57 -6.95
C ALA A 193 7.11 11.04 -7.03
N LEU A 194 7.48 10.49 -8.19
CA LEU A 194 7.70 9.04 -8.34
C LEU A 194 8.77 8.53 -7.38
N ILE A 195 9.95 9.17 -7.34
CA ILE A 195 11.05 8.78 -6.45
C ILE A 195 10.61 8.84 -4.99
N PHE A 196 9.89 9.90 -4.59
CA PHE A 196 9.40 10.03 -3.22
C PHE A 196 8.40 8.92 -2.88
N ILE A 197 7.47 8.63 -3.80
CA ILE A 197 6.49 7.55 -3.65
C ILE A 197 7.19 6.20 -3.48
N GLU A 198 8.21 5.90 -4.29
CA GLU A 198 8.99 4.66 -4.18
C GLU A 198 9.74 4.57 -2.84
N ILE A 199 10.36 5.66 -2.39
CA ILE A 199 11.05 5.71 -1.10
C ILE A 199 10.05 5.50 0.05
N SER A 200 8.89 6.16 0.00
CA SER A 200 7.85 5.97 1.01
C SER A 200 7.30 4.55 1.01
N ASP A 201 7.08 3.95 -0.16
CA ASP A 201 6.63 2.56 -0.26
C ASP A 201 7.68 1.59 0.30
N ILE A 202 8.97 1.82 0.04
CA ILE A 202 10.06 1.05 0.66
C ILE A 202 9.99 1.12 2.19
N VAL A 203 9.77 2.31 2.76
CA VAL A 203 9.64 2.48 4.21
C VAL A 203 8.41 1.72 4.74
N PHE A 204 7.27 1.85 4.07
CA PHE A 204 6.03 1.14 4.42
C PHE A 204 6.08 -0.37 4.16
N ALA A 205 6.92 -0.82 3.22
CA ALA A 205 7.13 -2.23 2.93
C ALA A 205 7.72 -2.95 4.15
N VAL A 206 8.54 -2.27 4.96
CA VAL A 206 9.10 -2.86 6.19
C VAL A 206 8.00 -3.21 7.19
N ASP A 207 7.11 -2.26 7.50
CA ASP A 207 5.97 -2.49 8.42
C ASP A 207 5.01 -3.55 7.88
N SER A 208 4.62 -3.43 6.61
CA SER A 208 3.63 -4.33 5.99
C SER A 208 4.13 -5.77 5.84
N VAL A 209 5.39 -5.96 5.44
CA VAL A 209 6.01 -7.29 5.35
C VAL A 209 6.23 -7.90 6.74
N ALA A 210 6.69 -7.11 7.72
CA ALA A 210 6.79 -7.55 9.11
C ALA A 210 5.44 -8.02 9.66
N ALA A 211 4.37 -7.25 9.41
CA ALA A 211 3.01 -7.60 9.81
C ALA A 211 2.51 -8.87 9.10
N SER A 212 2.86 -9.07 7.83
CA SER A 212 2.52 -10.28 7.07
C SER A 212 3.13 -11.55 7.67
N PHE A 213 4.37 -11.46 8.18
CA PHE A 213 5.04 -12.58 8.85
C PHE A 213 4.38 -13.03 10.16
N ALA A 214 3.51 -12.20 10.75
CA ALA A 214 2.71 -12.59 11.91
C ALA A 214 1.56 -13.56 11.57
N TYR A 215 1.33 -13.84 10.28
CA TYR A 215 0.23 -14.69 9.79
C TYR A 215 0.70 -15.82 8.90
N SER A 216 1.68 -15.59 8.04
CA SER A 216 2.23 -16.64 7.17
C SER A 216 3.74 -16.53 7.10
N ARG A 217 4.41 -17.68 6.94
CA ARG A 217 5.83 -17.75 6.55
C ARG A 217 6.00 -18.22 5.11
N ASP A 218 4.92 -18.57 4.42
CA ASP A 218 4.98 -18.95 3.02
C ASP A 218 5.17 -17.69 2.16
N PRO A 219 6.33 -17.51 1.51
CA PRO A 219 6.59 -16.35 0.66
C PRO A 219 5.57 -16.23 -0.48
N PHE A 220 5.00 -17.34 -0.96
CA PHE A 220 3.99 -17.30 -2.02
C PHE A 220 2.66 -16.77 -1.53
N ILE A 221 2.19 -17.19 -0.34
CA ILE A 221 0.94 -16.68 0.24
C ILE A 221 1.05 -15.17 0.49
N ILE A 222 2.17 -14.73 1.09
CA ILE A 222 2.44 -13.32 1.32
C ILE A 222 2.46 -12.57 0.00
N PHE A 223 3.21 -13.06 -0.99
CA PHE A 223 3.32 -12.44 -2.31
C PHE A 223 1.98 -12.31 -3.04
N TYR A 224 1.16 -13.38 -3.04
CA TYR A 224 -0.16 -13.35 -3.69
C TYR A 224 -1.10 -12.35 -3.02
N ALA A 225 -1.18 -12.36 -1.70
CA ALA A 225 -2.00 -11.43 -0.92
C ALA A 225 -1.56 -9.98 -1.16
N ASN A 226 -0.26 -9.76 -1.22
CA ASN A 226 0.34 -8.46 -1.42
C ASN A 226 0.02 -7.87 -2.80
N ILE A 227 0.24 -8.66 -3.85
CA ILE A 227 -0.13 -8.27 -5.21
C ILE A 227 -1.63 -8.00 -5.28
N MET A 228 -2.47 -8.89 -4.76
CA MET A 228 -3.93 -8.70 -4.80
C MET A 228 -4.38 -7.45 -4.02
N ALA A 229 -3.68 -7.06 -2.96
CA ALA A 229 -3.97 -5.84 -2.22
C ALA A 229 -3.58 -4.56 -2.99
N ILE A 230 -2.43 -4.57 -3.65
CA ILE A 230 -1.90 -3.45 -4.46
C ILE A 230 -2.62 -3.34 -5.81
N LEU A 231 -3.08 -4.45 -6.38
CA LEU A 231 -3.95 -4.42 -7.54
C LEU A 231 -5.24 -3.67 -7.18
N GLY A 232 -5.56 -2.66 -7.99
CA GLY A 232 -6.66 -1.72 -7.68
C GLY A 232 -6.28 -0.56 -6.76
N LEU A 233 -5.01 -0.38 -6.37
CA LEU A 233 -4.56 0.80 -5.63
C LEU A 233 -4.85 2.09 -6.37
N ARG A 234 -4.76 2.09 -7.71
CA ARG A 234 -5.10 3.26 -8.53
C ARG A 234 -6.58 3.63 -8.43
N SER A 235 -7.49 2.66 -8.54
CA SER A 235 -8.94 2.94 -8.39
C SER A 235 -9.27 3.35 -6.96
N LEU A 236 -8.64 2.71 -5.97
CA LEU A 236 -8.78 3.04 -4.57
C LEU A 236 -8.27 4.46 -4.28
N TYR A 237 -7.15 4.87 -4.86
CA TYR A 237 -6.61 6.23 -4.77
C TYR A 237 -7.65 7.25 -5.21
N PHE A 238 -8.28 7.07 -6.38
CA PHE A 238 -9.29 8.03 -6.85
C PHE A 238 -10.57 8.04 -6.00
N VAL A 239 -10.95 6.91 -5.40
CA VAL A 239 -12.04 6.88 -4.41
C VAL A 239 -11.65 7.66 -3.15
N LEU A 240 -10.48 7.39 -2.59
CA LEU A 240 -10.02 7.93 -1.31
C LEU A 240 -9.59 9.39 -1.39
N ALA A 241 -8.99 9.83 -2.49
CA ALA A 241 -8.58 11.22 -2.69
C ALA A 241 -9.79 12.18 -2.58
N ASN A 242 -10.98 11.74 -2.99
CA ASN A 242 -12.24 12.50 -2.86
C ASN A 242 -12.87 12.40 -1.46
N LEU A 243 -12.34 11.53 -0.60
CA LEU A 243 -12.88 11.22 0.72
C LEU A 243 -11.82 11.43 1.82
N ILE A 244 -10.69 12.06 1.49
CA ILE A 244 -9.50 12.09 2.33
C ILE A 244 -9.79 12.74 3.69
N ASP A 245 -10.57 13.82 3.67
CA ASP A 245 -11.03 14.54 4.87
C ASP A 245 -12.00 13.71 5.72
N ARG A 246 -12.63 12.69 5.12
CA ARG A 246 -13.56 11.81 5.82
C ARG A 246 -12.89 10.66 6.55
N PHE A 247 -11.62 10.35 6.27
CA PHE A 247 -10.92 9.19 6.83
C PHE A 247 -10.01 9.52 8.02
N TYR A 248 -10.26 10.63 8.73
CA TYR A 248 -9.48 11.04 9.90
C TYR A 248 -9.27 9.93 10.95
N TYR A 249 -10.31 9.12 11.22
CA TYR A 249 -10.24 8.05 12.24
C TYR A 249 -9.58 6.77 11.75
N LEU A 250 -9.27 6.66 10.46
CA LEU A 250 -8.65 5.47 9.91
C LEU A 250 -7.22 5.26 10.44
N LYS A 251 -6.47 6.35 10.65
CA LYS A 251 -5.14 6.30 11.25
C LYS A 251 -5.14 5.69 12.66
N HIS A 252 -6.22 5.86 13.42
CA HIS A 252 -6.37 5.23 14.74
C HIS A 252 -6.52 3.71 14.64
N GLY A 253 -7.27 3.24 13.63
CA GLY A 253 -7.45 1.81 13.36
C GLY A 253 -6.14 1.16 12.93
N LEU A 254 -5.41 1.81 12.02
CA LEU A 254 -4.11 1.34 11.54
C LEU A 254 -3.07 1.33 12.67
N SER A 255 -3.00 2.37 13.50
CA SER A 255 -2.08 2.39 14.64
C SER A 255 -2.38 1.28 15.64
N PHE A 256 -3.67 1.05 15.95
CA PHE A 256 -4.08 -0.05 16.82
C PHE A 256 -3.69 -1.40 16.21
N MET A 257 -3.94 -1.59 14.91
CA MET A 257 -3.61 -2.81 14.20
C MET A 257 -2.13 -3.15 14.26
N LEU A 258 -1.25 -2.17 14.01
CA LEU A 258 0.21 -2.36 14.09
C LEU A 258 0.64 -2.78 15.51
N VAL A 259 0.14 -2.08 16.54
CA VAL A 259 0.43 -2.44 17.94
C VAL A 259 -0.09 -3.84 18.28
N PHE A 260 -1.31 -4.17 17.84
CA PHE A 260 -1.92 -5.48 18.07
C PHE A 260 -1.13 -6.61 17.41
N ILE A 261 -0.76 -6.45 16.13
CA ILE A 261 0.02 -7.45 15.40
C ILE A 261 1.42 -7.57 16.02
N GLY A 262 2.07 -6.46 16.34
CA GLY A 262 3.39 -6.47 16.98
C GLY A 262 3.38 -7.15 18.35
N ALA A 263 2.36 -6.87 19.18
CA ALA A 263 2.17 -7.54 20.46
C ALA A 263 1.92 -9.04 20.29
N LYS A 264 1.10 -9.45 19.30
CA LYS A 264 0.89 -10.86 18.94
C LYS A 264 2.19 -11.56 18.57
N MET A 265 3.07 -10.90 17.81
CA MET A 265 4.38 -11.47 17.45
C MET A 265 5.25 -11.67 18.69
N ILE A 266 5.35 -10.67 19.57
CA ILE A 266 6.16 -10.76 20.80
C ILE A 266 5.61 -11.82 21.76
N LEU A 267 4.28 -11.96 21.87
CA LEU A 267 3.63 -12.92 22.75
C LEU A 267 3.49 -14.32 22.13
N GLY A 268 3.99 -14.54 20.91
CA GLY A 268 3.73 -15.76 20.14
C GLY A 268 4.17 -17.06 20.82
N ASP A 269 5.22 -17.00 21.64
CA ASP A 269 5.74 -18.17 22.38
C ASP A 269 4.95 -18.43 23.68
N VAL A 270 4.22 -17.44 24.20
CA VAL A 270 3.41 -17.55 25.43
C VAL A 270 1.94 -17.86 25.10
N TYR A 271 1.40 -17.25 24.05
CA TYR A 271 0.01 -17.38 23.65
C TYR A 271 -0.14 -17.50 22.13
N LYS A 272 -0.55 -18.69 21.68
CA LYS A 272 -0.85 -18.96 20.27
C LYS A 272 -2.28 -18.55 19.95
N MET A 273 -2.46 -17.29 19.59
CA MET A 273 -3.76 -16.76 19.17
C MET A 273 -4.22 -17.42 17.86
N PRO A 274 -5.44 -17.97 17.78
CA PRO A 274 -5.97 -18.50 16.52
C PRO A 274 -6.03 -17.44 15.42
N LEU A 275 -5.63 -17.81 14.19
CA LEU A 275 -5.58 -16.89 13.05
C LEU A 275 -6.93 -16.22 12.77
N TRP A 276 -8.04 -16.98 12.85
CA TRP A 276 -9.38 -16.46 12.61
C TRP A 276 -9.81 -15.38 13.61
N MET A 277 -9.37 -15.48 14.87
CA MET A 277 -9.67 -14.49 15.90
C MET A 277 -8.90 -13.19 15.61
N SER A 278 -7.63 -13.35 15.20
CA SER A 278 -6.75 -12.24 14.84
C SER A 278 -7.27 -11.50 13.59
N LEU A 279 -7.70 -12.25 12.57
CA LEU A 279 -8.39 -11.73 11.39
C LEU A 279 -9.68 -11.00 11.76
N GLY A 280 -10.51 -11.61 12.62
CA GLY A 280 -11.75 -11.01 13.11
C GLY A 280 -11.52 -9.66 13.78
N THR A 281 -10.50 -9.56 14.64
CA THR A 281 -10.10 -8.29 15.26
C THR A 281 -9.70 -7.24 14.23
N ILE A 282 -8.89 -7.60 13.24
CA ILE A 282 -8.45 -6.66 12.17
C ILE A 282 -9.64 -6.14 11.39
N VAL A 283 -10.49 -7.05 10.89
CA VAL A 283 -11.68 -6.68 10.11
C VAL A 283 -12.59 -5.79 10.92
N LEU A 284 -12.83 -6.12 12.20
CA LEU A 284 -13.67 -5.33 13.09
C LEU A 284 -13.09 -3.92 13.30
N VAL A 285 -11.79 -3.80 13.56
CA VAL A 285 -11.13 -2.50 13.75
C VAL A 285 -11.23 -1.65 12.50
N ILE A 286 -10.93 -2.21 11.32
CA ILE A 286 -11.04 -1.48 10.04
C ILE A 286 -12.48 -1.00 9.82
N LEU A 287 -13.46 -1.89 9.99
CA LEU A 287 -14.87 -1.54 9.80
C LEU A 287 -15.30 -0.45 10.77
N ILE A 288 -14.99 -0.57 12.07
CA ILE A 288 -15.30 0.45 13.07
C ILE A 288 -14.64 1.78 12.68
N SER A 289 -13.36 1.77 12.33
CA SER A 289 -12.65 2.97 11.93
C SER A 289 -13.27 3.63 10.70
N VAL A 290 -13.60 2.87 9.67
CA VAL A 290 -14.27 3.38 8.46
C VAL A 290 -15.65 3.95 8.81
N PHE A 291 -16.53 3.16 9.42
CA PHE A 291 -17.89 3.58 9.76
C PHE A 291 -17.92 4.80 10.69
N TYR A 292 -17.09 4.79 11.73
CA TYR A 292 -16.99 5.91 12.66
C TYR A 292 -16.48 7.18 11.97
N SER A 293 -15.51 7.03 11.04
CA SER A 293 -15.02 8.15 10.26
C SER A 293 -16.13 8.75 9.40
N PHE A 294 -16.91 7.94 8.68
CA PHE A 294 -18.06 8.41 7.89
C PHE A 294 -19.19 9.01 8.74
N TYR A 295 -19.46 8.46 9.93
CA TYR A 295 -20.50 8.96 10.81
C TYR A 295 -20.16 10.34 11.39
N LYS A 296 -18.89 10.54 11.78
CA LYS A 296 -18.44 11.75 12.47
C LYS A 296 -18.04 12.87 11.52
N THR A 297 -17.55 12.54 10.32
CA THR A 297 -17.25 13.55 9.29
C THR A 297 -18.51 13.84 8.47
N LYS A 298 -19.13 14.99 8.72
CA LYS A 298 -20.22 15.49 7.88
C LYS A 298 -19.68 15.77 6.47
N PRO A 299 -20.47 15.56 5.40
CA PRO A 299 -20.13 16.09 4.10
C PRO A 299 -19.83 17.59 4.25
N GLY A 300 -18.61 18.01 3.92
CA GLY A 300 -18.36 19.43 3.67
C GLY A 300 -19.35 19.89 2.60
N LYS A 301 -20.07 20.97 2.89
CA LYS A 301 -20.87 21.68 1.89
C LYS A 301 -19.97 22.28 0.83
#